data_AF-A0A7X9X0A8-F1
#
_entry.id   AF-A0A7X9X0A8-F1
#
_cell.length_a   1.000
_cell.length_b   1.000
_cell.length_c   1.000
_cell.angle_alpha   90.00
_cell.angle_beta   90.00
_cell.angle_gamma   90.00
#
_symmetry.space_group_name_H-M   'P 1'
#
loop_
_entity.id
_entity.type
_entity.pdbx_description
1 polymer ?
#
loop_
_entity_poly.entity_id
_entity_poly.type
_entity_poly.pdbx_seq_one_letter_code
_entity_poly.pdbx_strand_id
1 'polypeptide(L)'
;MIDGLKRVARRMRRPLAASALSLGTAMTVSAALAQPSASVPGTAATSATSSRALQTVVQDHWRWWLSENPFEATSLGVRDYDDRVPDVSLAAADRRAAAAQRFLDRLEAIPDATLGEEEKVDKAVLTWALTRQINANRFGQRTMLFSSYDSWPQSFANLANGLPFFTRRDYRSYLDRLAQYPRYNEQAMV
;
A
#
# COMPACT_ATOMS: atom_id res chain seq x y z
N MET A 1 -6.74 3.96 -3.30
CA MET A 1 -6.30 3.54 -1.92
C MET A 1 -7.43 3.25 -0.89
N ILE A 2 -8.72 3.27 -1.25
CA ILE A 2 -9.83 3.27 -0.26
C ILE A 2 -10.63 1.94 -0.22
N ASP A 3 -10.45 1.03 -1.19
CA ASP A 3 -11.26 -0.19 -1.28
C ASP A 3 -10.81 -1.34 -0.38
N GLY A 4 -9.60 -1.27 0.19
CA GLY A 4 -9.16 -2.17 1.27
C GLY A 4 -9.92 -1.93 2.58
N LEU A 5 -10.16 -0.65 2.92
CA LEU A 5 -10.90 -0.23 4.12
C LEU A 5 -12.38 -0.60 4.06
N LYS A 6 -13.00 -0.55 2.87
CA LYS A 6 -14.42 -0.92 2.69
C LYS A 6 -14.68 -2.41 2.93
N ARG A 7 -13.71 -3.29 2.69
CA ARG A 7 -13.86 -4.75 2.86
C ARG A 7 -13.93 -5.19 4.33
N VAL A 8 -13.27 -4.46 5.23
CA VAL A 8 -13.30 -4.75 6.67
C VAL A 8 -14.63 -4.29 7.32
N ALA A 9 -15.19 -3.16 6.88
CA ALA A 9 -16.46 -2.64 7.40
C ALA A 9 -17.71 -3.42 6.96
N ARG A 10 -17.62 -4.25 5.91
CA ARG A 10 -18.78 -5.01 5.37
C ARG A 10 -19.10 -6.28 6.19
N ARG A 11 -18.26 -6.68 7.15
CA ARG A 11 -18.49 -7.86 8.00
C ARG A 11 -19.47 -7.65 9.18
N MET A 12 -19.99 -6.43 9.38
CA MET A 12 -20.87 -6.10 10.53
C MET A 12 -22.29 -5.65 10.19
N ARG A 13 -22.75 -5.81 8.94
CA ARG A 13 -24.16 -5.58 8.58
C ARG A 13 -24.74 -6.82 7.92
N ARG A 14 -25.30 -7.71 8.74
CA ARG A 14 -26.30 -8.68 8.28
C ARG A 14 -27.66 -7.97 8.27
N PRO A 15 -28.29 -7.69 7.12
CA PRO A 15 -29.71 -7.44 7.10
C PRO A 15 -30.44 -8.79 7.05
N LEU A 16 -31.44 -8.91 7.92
CA LEU A 16 -32.42 -9.99 7.91
C LEU A 16 -33.14 -10.02 6.57
N ALA A 17 -33.28 -11.22 6.02
CA ALA A 17 -34.11 -11.49 4.85
C ALA A 17 -35.57 -11.17 5.18
N ALA A 18 -36.22 -10.36 4.35
CA ALA A 18 -37.66 -10.25 4.29
C ALA A 18 -38.08 -10.39 2.82
N SER A 19 -38.80 -11.46 2.56
CA SER A 19 -39.40 -11.84 1.28
C SER A 19 -40.40 -10.81 0.80
N ALA A 20 -40.38 -10.47 -0.49
CA ALA A 20 -41.48 -9.79 -1.16
C ALA A 20 -41.80 -10.51 -2.47
N LEU A 21 -42.97 -11.16 -2.48
CA LEU A 21 -43.71 -11.55 -3.68
C LEU A 21 -44.30 -10.27 -4.30
N SER A 22 -44.16 -10.12 -5.62
CA SER A 22 -45.10 -9.29 -6.38
C SER A 22 -45.28 -9.83 -7.80
N LEU A 23 -46.56 -9.97 -8.15
CA LEU A 23 -47.11 -10.43 -9.43
C LEU A 23 -46.91 -9.38 -10.53
N GLY A 24 -47.00 -9.86 -11.78
CA GLY A 24 -46.61 -9.14 -12.97
C GLY A 24 -47.51 -8.02 -13.45
N THR A 25 -47.05 -7.33 -14.49
CA THR A 25 -47.90 -6.71 -15.53
C THR A 25 -47.07 -6.53 -16.81
N ALA A 26 -47.72 -6.75 -17.94
CA ALA A 26 -47.19 -6.75 -19.30
C ALA A 26 -47.11 -5.34 -19.93
N MET A 27 -46.55 -5.29 -21.16
CA MET A 27 -46.60 -4.20 -22.16
C MET A 27 -45.72 -2.97 -21.83
N THR A 28 -44.92 -2.39 -22.72
CA THR A 28 -44.93 -2.27 -24.18
C THR A 28 -43.50 -2.13 -24.73
N VAL A 29 -43.25 -2.72 -25.90
CA VAL A 29 -42.02 -2.53 -26.68
C VAL A 29 -42.09 -1.17 -27.39
N SER A 30 -41.19 -0.25 -27.07
CA SER A 30 -40.86 0.90 -27.94
C SER A 30 -39.48 0.70 -28.51
N ALA A 31 -39.43 0.36 -29.80
CA ALA A 31 -38.20 0.27 -30.57
C ALA A 31 -37.72 1.69 -30.92
N ALA A 32 -36.85 2.25 -30.06
CA ALA A 32 -36.04 3.39 -30.43
C ALA A 32 -34.87 2.89 -31.28
N LEU A 33 -34.78 3.38 -32.53
CA LEU A 33 -33.65 3.16 -33.43
C LEU A 33 -32.40 3.80 -32.83
N ALA A 34 -31.69 3.06 -31.98
CA ALA A 34 -30.36 3.42 -31.51
C ALA A 34 -29.39 3.28 -32.68
N GLN A 35 -28.86 4.40 -33.15
CA GLN A 35 -27.75 4.40 -34.09
C GLN A 35 -26.56 3.68 -33.45
N PRO A 36 -25.89 2.75 -34.16
CA PRO A 36 -24.68 2.13 -33.68
C PRO A 36 -23.56 3.19 -33.73
N SER A 37 -23.29 3.83 -32.58
CA SER A 37 -22.03 4.53 -32.36
C SER A 37 -20.92 3.50 -32.52
N ALA A 38 -20.18 3.59 -33.62
CA ALA A 38 -19.00 2.78 -33.86
C ALA A 38 -17.97 3.08 -32.77
N SER A 39 -17.96 2.27 -31.72
CA SER A 39 -16.92 2.26 -30.71
C SER A 39 -15.64 1.73 -31.36
N VAL A 40 -14.65 2.60 -31.52
CA VAL A 40 -13.30 2.21 -31.92
C VAL A 40 -12.81 1.14 -30.93
N PRO A 41 -12.59 -0.12 -31.34
CA PRO A 41 -12.32 -1.22 -30.42
C PRO A 41 -10.99 -1.10 -29.64
N GLY A 42 -10.12 -0.16 -30.02
CA GLY A 42 -8.77 -0.02 -29.47
C GLY A 42 -8.67 0.78 -28.15
N THR A 43 -9.55 1.76 -27.91
CA THR A 43 -9.40 2.68 -26.77
C THR A 43 -9.75 2.01 -25.44
N ALA A 44 -10.82 1.20 -25.40
CA ALA A 44 -11.26 0.53 -24.18
C ALA A 44 -10.28 -0.56 -23.70
N ALA A 45 -9.70 -1.33 -24.64
CA ALA A 45 -8.71 -2.35 -24.31
C ALA A 45 -7.40 -1.76 -23.79
N THR A 46 -6.99 -0.61 -24.34
CA THR A 46 -5.79 0.13 -23.90
C THR A 46 -5.98 0.68 -22.48
N SER A 47 -7.12 1.31 -22.18
CA SER A 47 -7.43 1.81 -20.83
C SER A 47 -7.49 0.70 -19.78
N ALA A 48 -8.13 -0.44 -20.11
CA ALA A 48 -8.17 -1.59 -19.20
C ALA A 48 -6.77 -2.16 -18.90
N THR A 49 -5.87 -2.13 -19.88
CA THR A 49 -4.48 -2.56 -19.74
C THR A 49 -3.69 -1.62 -18.83
N SER A 50 -3.79 -0.29 -19.04
CA SER A 50 -3.15 0.72 -18.20
C SER A 50 -3.65 0.69 -16.76
N SER A 51 -4.96 0.54 -16.55
CA SER A 51 -5.56 0.37 -15.22
C SER A 51 -4.97 -0.83 -14.48
N ARG A 52 -4.88 -1.98 -15.15
CA ARG A 52 -4.27 -3.19 -14.57
C ARG A 52 -2.78 -3.00 -14.29
N ALA A 53 -2.05 -2.33 -15.18
CA ALA A 53 -0.64 -2.01 -14.98
C ALA A 53 -0.45 -1.13 -13.73
N LEU A 54 -1.26 -0.07 -13.58
CA LEU A 54 -1.22 0.82 -12.42
C LEU A 54 -1.51 0.05 -11.12
N GLN A 55 -2.58 -0.74 -11.11
CA GLN A 55 -2.93 -1.57 -9.95
C GLN A 55 -1.79 -2.53 -9.58
N THR A 56 -1.12 -3.12 -10.57
CA THR A 56 0.02 -4.00 -10.34
C THR A 56 1.17 -3.25 -9.68
N VAL A 57 1.53 -2.06 -10.18
CA VAL A 57 2.60 -1.24 -9.58
C VAL A 57 2.27 -0.86 -8.14
N VAL A 58 1.03 -0.42 -7.88
CA VAL A 58 0.57 -0.05 -6.54
C VAL A 58 0.64 -1.24 -5.57
N GLN A 59 0.19 -2.43 -6.00
CA GLN A 59 0.22 -3.63 -5.18
C GLN A 59 1.64 -4.14 -4.92
N ASP A 60 2.51 -4.09 -5.93
CA ASP A 60 3.91 -4.46 -5.79
C ASP A 60 4.64 -3.52 -4.82
N HIS A 61 4.41 -2.21 -4.97
CA HIS A 61 4.94 -1.20 -4.06
C HIS A 61 4.47 -1.46 -2.63
N TRP A 62 3.17 -1.74 -2.44
CA TRP A 62 2.62 -2.00 -1.11
C TRP A 62 3.27 -3.22 -0.45
N ARG A 63 3.39 -4.34 -1.17
CA ARG A 63 4.06 -5.55 -0.64
C ARG A 63 5.51 -5.29 -0.29
N TRP A 64 6.22 -4.56 -1.16
CA TRP A 64 7.61 -4.17 -0.90
C TRP A 64 7.72 -3.25 0.33
N TRP A 65 6.87 -2.23 0.42
CA TRP A 65 6.88 -1.30 1.55
C TRP A 65 6.64 -2.02 2.89
N LEU A 66 5.71 -2.97 2.94
CA LEU A 66 5.49 -3.80 4.13
C LEU A 66 6.73 -4.65 4.49
N SER A 67 7.44 -5.17 3.49
CA SER A 67 8.65 -5.96 3.73
C SER A 67 9.82 -5.15 4.29
N GLU A 68 9.90 -3.86 3.93
CA GLU A 68 10.92 -2.92 4.44
C GLU A 68 10.51 -2.33 5.81
N ASN A 69 9.22 -2.36 6.15
CA ASN A 69 8.67 -1.76 7.38
C ASN A 69 7.95 -2.82 8.22
N PRO A 70 8.65 -3.81 8.79
CA PRO A 70 8.02 -4.96 9.47
C PRO A 70 7.26 -4.60 10.74
N PHE A 71 7.63 -3.50 11.41
CA PHE A 71 6.89 -2.96 12.56
C PHE A 71 5.51 -2.47 12.13
N GLU A 72 5.44 -1.70 11.04
CA GLU A 72 4.18 -1.22 10.47
C GLU A 72 3.37 -2.35 9.83
N ALA A 73 4.02 -3.34 9.23
CA ALA A 73 3.32 -4.51 8.73
C ALA A 73 2.52 -5.19 9.85
N THR A 74 3.13 -5.35 11.02
CA THR A 74 2.44 -5.91 12.19
C THR A 74 1.32 -5.02 12.71
N SER A 75 1.54 -3.70 12.82
CA SER A 75 0.52 -2.74 13.29
C SER A 75 -0.74 -2.76 12.39
N LEU A 76 -0.55 -3.01 11.09
CA LEU A 76 -1.60 -3.14 10.10
C LEU A 76 -2.21 -4.56 10.01
N GLY A 77 -1.78 -5.50 10.86
CA GLY A 77 -2.28 -6.87 10.91
C GLY A 77 -1.66 -7.83 9.89
N VAL A 78 -0.62 -7.41 9.15
CA VAL A 78 0.17 -8.27 8.27
C VAL A 78 1.20 -9.03 9.11
N ARG A 79 1.06 -10.36 9.17
CA ARG A 79 1.85 -11.24 10.08
C ARG A 79 3.07 -11.89 9.40
N ASP A 80 3.37 -11.53 8.16
CA ASP A 80 4.42 -12.17 7.34
C ASP A 80 5.85 -11.78 7.73
N TYR A 81 6.01 -10.71 8.54
CA TYR A 81 7.30 -10.12 8.90
C TYR A 81 7.50 -10.01 10.42
N ASP A 82 6.86 -10.91 11.16
CA ASP A 82 6.79 -10.94 12.63
C ASP A 82 8.12 -11.17 13.33
N ASP A 83 9.01 -11.81 12.60
CA ASP A 83 10.33 -12.22 12.99
C ASP A 83 11.39 -11.17 12.63
N ARG A 84 11.00 -10.01 12.08
CA ARG A 84 11.93 -9.02 11.53
C ARG A 84 11.89 -7.68 12.25
N VAL A 85 13.05 -7.04 12.26
CA VAL A 85 13.31 -5.65 12.62
C VAL A 85 13.86 -4.95 11.37
N PRO A 86 13.43 -3.71 11.05
CA PRO A 86 13.88 -3.03 9.83
C PRO A 86 15.40 -2.87 9.78
N ASP A 87 15.95 -2.78 8.58
CA ASP A 87 17.35 -2.41 8.35
C ASP A 87 17.46 -0.88 8.26
N VAL A 88 18.05 -0.27 9.28
CA VAL A 88 18.16 1.20 9.41
C VAL A 88 19.49 1.75 8.91
N SER A 89 20.34 0.90 8.33
CA SER A 89 21.64 1.33 7.79
C SER A 89 21.49 2.30 6.62
N LEU A 90 22.53 3.11 6.38
CA LEU A 90 22.62 3.97 5.20
C LEU A 90 22.57 3.17 3.89
N ALA A 91 23.18 1.98 3.87
CA ALA A 91 23.09 1.08 2.73
C ALA A 91 21.64 0.66 2.44
N ALA A 92 20.83 0.41 3.48
CA ALA A 92 19.41 0.12 3.30
C ALA A 92 18.62 1.34 2.83
N ALA A 93 18.96 2.55 3.28
CA ALA A 93 18.39 3.78 2.75
C ALA A 93 18.65 3.91 1.24
N ASP A 94 19.88 3.64 0.79
CA ASP A 94 20.25 3.65 -0.63
C ASP A 94 19.51 2.57 -1.44
N ARG A 95 19.39 1.34 -0.90
CA ARG A 95 18.59 0.27 -1.53
C ARG A 95 17.12 0.67 -1.67
N ARG A 96 16.55 1.30 -0.64
CA ARG A 96 15.16 1.76 -0.64
C ARG A 96 14.93 2.90 -1.64
N ALA A 97 15.86 3.85 -1.77
CA ALA A 97 15.80 4.90 -2.78
C ALA A 97 15.88 4.32 -4.21
N ALA A 98 16.77 3.35 -4.44
CA ALA A 98 16.85 2.66 -5.74
C ALA A 98 15.58 1.86 -6.06
N ALA A 99 14.97 1.21 -5.07
CA ALA A 99 13.67 0.56 -5.23
C ALA A 99 12.56 1.56 -5.56
N ALA A 100 12.53 2.70 -4.86
CA ALA A 100 11.58 3.77 -5.13
C ALA A 100 11.71 4.30 -6.57
N GLN A 101 12.93 4.47 -7.09
CA GLN A 101 13.16 4.84 -8.49
C GLN A 101 12.57 3.81 -9.45
N ARG A 102 12.80 2.51 -9.23
CA ARG A 102 12.21 1.46 -10.08
C ARG A 102 10.68 1.49 -10.10
N PHE A 103 10.02 1.82 -8.99
CA PHE A 103 8.58 1.99 -8.97
C PHE A 103 8.14 3.26 -9.71
N LEU A 104 8.88 4.35 -9.56
CA LEU A 104 8.61 5.61 -10.25
C LEU A 104 8.69 5.43 -11.77
N ASP A 105 9.76 4.79 -12.27
CA ASP A 105 9.93 4.49 -13.70
C ASP A 105 8.75 3.68 -14.27
N ARG A 106 8.25 2.70 -13.50
CA ARG A 106 7.09 1.89 -13.87
C ARG A 106 5.79 2.70 -13.91
N LEU A 107 5.62 3.70 -13.04
CA LEU A 107 4.46 4.59 -13.06
C LEU A 107 4.51 5.54 -14.25
N GLU A 108 5.69 6.12 -14.53
CA GLU A 108 5.89 7.06 -15.62
C GLU A 108 5.64 6.41 -17.00
N ALA A 109 5.91 5.11 -17.13
CA ALA A 109 5.61 4.35 -18.33
C ALA A 109 4.09 4.19 -18.63
N ILE A 110 3.20 4.49 -17.68
CA ILE A 110 1.75 4.38 -17.85
C ILE A 110 1.19 5.73 -18.35
N PRO A 111 0.61 5.84 -19.57
CA PRO A 111 0.15 7.12 -20.09
C PRO A 111 -1.11 7.64 -19.38
N ASP A 112 -1.08 8.88 -18.89
CA ASP A 112 -2.21 9.49 -18.17
C ASP A 112 -3.48 9.58 -19.00
N ALA A 113 -3.35 9.79 -20.32
CA ALA A 113 -4.47 9.85 -21.26
C ALA A 113 -5.29 8.54 -21.31
N THR A 114 -4.74 7.44 -20.79
CA THR A 114 -5.38 6.12 -20.79
C THR A 114 -6.02 5.75 -19.45
N LEU A 115 -5.85 6.59 -18.42
CA LEU A 115 -6.34 6.38 -17.06
C LEU A 115 -7.61 7.18 -16.78
N GLY A 116 -8.47 6.66 -15.90
CA GLY A 116 -9.58 7.41 -15.33
C GLY A 116 -9.11 8.49 -14.35
N GLU A 117 -9.98 9.44 -14.00
CA GLU A 117 -9.62 10.57 -13.12
C GLU A 117 -9.14 10.12 -11.72
N GLU A 118 -9.82 9.14 -11.11
CA GLU A 118 -9.38 8.60 -9.81
C GLU A 118 -8.01 7.91 -9.90
N GLU A 119 -7.74 7.23 -11.01
CA GLU A 119 -6.47 6.54 -11.25
C GLU A 119 -5.32 7.52 -11.47
N LYS A 120 -5.58 8.65 -12.15
CA LYS A 120 -4.61 9.75 -12.27
C LYS A 120 -4.24 10.30 -10.90
N VAL A 121 -5.21 10.45 -10.00
CA VAL A 121 -4.95 10.89 -8.62
C VAL A 121 -4.13 9.85 -7.86
N ASP A 122 -4.53 8.57 -7.89
CA ASP A 122 -3.80 7.49 -7.22
C ASP A 122 -2.35 7.40 -7.74
N LYS A 123 -2.14 7.54 -9.06
CA LYS A 123 -0.80 7.61 -9.68
C LYS A 123 -0.02 8.82 -9.18
N ALA A 124 -0.61 10.02 -9.22
CA ALA A 124 0.05 11.27 -8.82
C ALA A 124 0.52 11.24 -7.35
N VAL A 125 -0.32 10.72 -6.44
CA VAL A 125 0.03 10.58 -5.02
C VAL A 125 1.22 9.66 -4.83
N LEU A 126 1.24 8.50 -5.51
CA LEU A 126 2.35 7.57 -5.37
C LEU A 126 3.64 8.12 -6.01
N THR A 127 3.54 8.75 -7.19
CA THR A 127 4.66 9.46 -7.83
C THR A 127 5.27 10.50 -6.89
N TRP A 128 4.45 11.32 -6.23
CA TRP A 128 4.90 12.31 -5.25
C TRP A 128 5.63 11.65 -4.06
N ALA A 129 5.05 10.59 -3.48
CA ALA A 129 5.63 9.90 -2.34
C ALA A 129 7.01 9.28 -2.68
N LEU A 130 7.12 8.61 -3.83
CA LEU A 130 8.37 8.00 -4.31
C LEU A 130 9.44 9.06 -4.61
N THR A 131 9.05 10.15 -5.28
CA THR A 131 9.95 11.27 -5.58
C THR A 131 10.51 11.88 -4.30
N ARG A 132 9.66 12.08 -3.28
CA ARG A 132 10.09 12.56 -1.97
C ARG A 132 11.07 11.60 -1.31
N GLN A 133 10.82 10.29 -1.37
CA GLN A 133 11.72 9.28 -0.81
C GLN A 133 13.10 9.28 -1.50
N ILE A 134 13.14 9.36 -2.83
CA ILE A 134 14.38 9.44 -3.61
C ILE A 134 15.17 10.70 -3.24
N ASN A 135 14.49 11.84 -3.21
CA ASN A 135 15.13 13.12 -2.90
C ASN A 135 15.62 13.18 -1.45
N ALA A 136 14.82 12.70 -0.49
CA ALA A 136 15.19 12.63 0.92
C ALA A 136 16.53 11.90 1.14
N ASN A 137 16.79 10.85 0.36
CA ASN A 137 18.02 10.07 0.45
C ASN A 137 19.29 10.87 0.05
N ARG A 138 19.15 12.01 -0.62
CA ARG A 138 20.26 12.86 -1.06
C ARG A 138 20.65 13.92 -0.03
N PHE A 139 19.83 14.15 0.98
CA PHE A 139 20.09 15.18 1.97
C PHE A 139 20.68 14.61 3.26
N GLY A 140 21.48 15.42 3.97
CA GLY A 140 22.20 15.03 5.18
C GLY A 140 21.30 14.66 6.37
N GLN A 141 20.02 15.00 6.34
CA GLN A 141 19.05 14.64 7.40
C GLN A 141 18.98 13.13 7.62
N ARG A 142 19.31 12.31 6.62
CA ARG A 142 19.38 10.84 6.75
C ARG A 142 20.43 10.35 7.75
N THR A 143 21.41 11.19 8.13
CA THR A 143 22.43 10.90 9.15
C THR A 143 22.11 11.55 10.50
N MET A 144 20.94 12.21 10.62
CA MET A 144 20.49 12.78 11.88
C MET A 144 19.92 11.66 12.76
N LEU A 145 20.71 11.22 13.72
CA LEU A 145 20.40 10.05 14.55
C LEU A 145 19.33 10.34 15.62
N PHE A 146 19.25 11.59 16.09
CA PHE A 146 18.34 12.00 17.14
C PHE A 146 17.64 13.31 16.78
N SER A 147 16.36 13.40 17.11
CA SER A 147 15.59 14.64 17.14
C SER A 147 14.75 14.69 18.41
N SER A 148 14.10 15.83 18.67
CA SER A 148 13.14 15.96 19.78
C SER A 148 11.83 15.19 19.54
N TYR A 149 11.61 14.67 18.33
CA TYR A 149 10.36 14.02 17.93
C TYR A 149 10.52 12.52 17.71
N ASP A 150 11.63 12.10 17.10
CA ASP A 150 11.89 10.71 16.71
C ASP A 150 13.39 10.37 16.77
N SER A 151 13.68 9.12 17.10
CA SER A 151 15.01 8.50 17.08
C SER A 151 14.86 6.97 17.05
N TRP A 152 15.83 6.25 16.47
CA TRP A 152 15.75 4.79 16.38
C TRP A 152 15.56 4.06 17.72
N PRO A 153 16.20 4.44 18.86
CA PRO A 153 15.94 3.75 20.13
C PRO A 153 14.52 4.04 20.64
N GLN A 154 13.97 5.24 20.38
CA GLN A 154 12.59 5.57 20.72
C GLN A 154 11.61 4.73 19.90
N SER A 155 11.83 4.60 18.59
CA SER A 155 10.99 3.75 17.72
C SER A 155 11.02 2.29 18.18
N PHE A 156 12.20 1.77 18.56
CA PHE A 156 12.34 0.40 19.05
C PHE A 156 11.70 0.19 20.43
N ALA A 157 11.88 1.13 21.37
CA ALA A 157 11.24 1.07 22.68
C ALA A 157 9.70 1.12 22.59
N ASN A 158 9.17 1.85 21.60
CA ASN A 158 7.74 1.94 21.32
C ASN A 158 7.15 0.69 20.65
N LEU A 159 7.97 -0.29 20.28
CA LEU A 159 7.52 -1.50 19.58
C LEU A 159 6.34 -2.17 20.29
N ALA A 160 6.39 -2.31 21.63
CA ALA A 160 5.32 -2.94 22.39
C ALA A 160 3.95 -2.24 22.27
N ASN A 161 3.90 -0.95 21.92
CA ASN A 161 2.64 -0.23 21.76
C ASN A 161 1.93 -0.56 20.43
N GLY A 162 2.68 -1.02 19.43
CA GLY A 162 2.16 -1.32 18.08
C GLY A 162 1.99 -2.82 17.79
N LEU A 163 2.38 -3.71 18.70
CA LEU A 163 2.29 -5.16 18.51
C LEU A 163 1.04 -5.76 19.19
N PRO A 164 0.45 -6.82 18.61
CA PRO A 164 -0.54 -7.62 19.31
C PRO A 164 0.10 -8.39 20.48
N PHE A 165 -0.69 -8.69 21.51
CA PHE A 165 -0.27 -9.54 22.65
C PHE A 165 -1.39 -10.51 23.07
N PHE A 166 -2.08 -11.08 22.07
CA PHE A 166 -3.26 -11.92 22.29
C PHE A 166 -2.93 -13.41 22.37
N THR A 167 -1.87 -13.84 21.67
CA THR A 167 -1.51 -15.25 21.54
C THR A 167 -0.07 -15.48 21.92
N ARG A 168 0.28 -16.74 22.25
CA ARG A 168 1.67 -17.16 22.47
C ARG A 168 2.61 -16.78 21.31
N ARG A 169 2.11 -16.81 20.07
CA ARG A 169 2.90 -16.43 18.88
C ARG A 169 3.29 -14.95 18.95
N ASP A 170 2.40 -14.09 19.41
CA ASP A 170 2.67 -12.65 19.45
C ASP A 170 3.74 -12.30 20.49
N TYR A 171 3.69 -12.94 21.67
CA TYR A 171 4.76 -12.79 22.67
C TYR A 171 6.11 -13.29 22.14
N ARG A 172 6.14 -14.42 21.43
CA ARG A 172 7.38 -14.94 20.81
C ARG A 172 7.94 -13.97 19.78
N SER A 173 7.08 -13.46 18.88
CA SER A 173 7.46 -12.44 17.89
C SER A 173 8.07 -11.19 18.54
N TYR A 174 7.54 -10.74 19.67
CA TYR A 174 8.14 -9.62 20.41
C TYR A 174 9.53 -9.98 20.96
N LEU A 175 9.68 -11.14 21.61
CA LEU A 175 10.98 -11.60 22.13
C LEU A 175 12.02 -11.78 21.02
N ASP A 176 11.64 -12.34 19.87
CA ASP A 176 12.52 -12.53 18.72
C ASP A 176 13.01 -11.18 18.15
N ARG A 177 12.20 -10.13 18.21
CA ARG A 177 12.60 -8.77 17.83
C ARG A 177 13.50 -8.12 18.86
N LEU A 178 13.21 -8.28 20.16
CA LEU A 178 14.08 -7.80 21.23
C LEU A 178 15.49 -8.38 21.11
N ALA A 179 15.61 -9.67 20.77
CA ALA A 179 16.89 -10.33 20.55
C ALA A 179 17.70 -9.75 19.37
N GLN A 180 17.04 -9.07 18.42
CA GLN A 180 17.69 -8.41 17.29
C GLN A 180 18.14 -6.97 17.58
N TYR A 181 17.84 -6.42 18.76
CA TYR A 181 18.21 -5.06 19.12
C TYR A 181 19.71 -4.75 18.94
N PRO A 182 20.67 -5.65 19.30
CA PRO A 182 22.09 -5.36 19.09
C PRO A 182 22.44 -5.03 17.64
N ARG A 183 21.93 -5.83 16.68
CA ARG A 183 22.10 -5.56 15.23
C ARG A 183 21.45 -4.24 14.83
N TYR A 184 20.22 -4.01 15.28
CA TYR A 184 19.48 -2.80 14.96
C TYR A 184 20.20 -1.53 15.45
N ASN A 185 20.73 -1.60 16.67
CA ASN A 185 21.49 -0.51 17.27
C ASN A 185 22.81 -0.27 16.55
N GLU A 186 23.55 -1.32 16.21
CA GLU A 186 24.79 -1.22 15.43
C GLU A 186 24.54 -0.53 14.08
N GLN A 187 23.49 -0.94 13.36
CA GLN A 187 23.14 -0.36 12.06
C GLN A 187 22.82 1.14 12.10
N ALA A 188 22.35 1.65 13.23
CA ALA A 188 21.99 3.07 13.36
C ALA A 188 23.18 3.94 13.76
N MET A 189 24.26 3.36 14.31
CA MET A 189 25.43 4.11 14.77
C MET A 189 26.54 4.23 13.73
N VAL A 190 26.42 3.55 12.58
CA VAL A 190 27.46 3.42 11.54
C VAL A 190 26.90 3.83 10.18
#